data_AF-A0A916F4T8-F1
#
_entry.id   AF-A0A916F4T8-F1
#
_cell.length_a   1.000
_cell.length_b   1.000
_cell.length_c   1.000
_cell.angle_alpha   90.00
_cell.angle_beta   90.00
_cell.angle_gamma   90.00
#
_symmetry.space_group_name_H-M   'P 1'
#
loop_
_entity.id
_entity.type
_entity.pdbx_description
1 polymer ?
#
loop_
_entity_poly.entity_id
_entity_poly.type
_entity_poly.pdbx_seq_one_letter_code
_entity_poly.pdbx_strand_id
1 'polypeptide(L)'
;MVYIEDGEEPVKILTDNIEDIYKLGNRYIVVAGLAHLTMNSGVIYEVIPTSNGSWDSQLWRTLPGAPRSTWLVETGELLVNTIGGGKYPDLPGRFDANGKMPE
;
A
#
# COMPACT_ATOMS: atom_id res chain seq x y z
N MET A 1 -7.25 8.74 4.22
CA MET A 1 -8.46 8.25 3.50
C MET A 1 -8.20 8.34 2.00
N VAL A 2 -8.80 7.45 1.20
CA VAL A 2 -8.68 7.46 -0.28
C VAL A 2 -10.07 7.60 -0.90
N TYR A 3 -10.13 8.41 -1.95
CA TYR A 3 -11.32 8.70 -2.73
C TYR A 3 -11.06 8.48 -4.21
N ILE A 4 -12.11 8.16 -4.96
CA ILE A 4 -12.12 8.18 -6.42
C ILE A 4 -13.13 9.20 -6.90
N GLU A 5 -12.72 10.00 -7.88
CA GLU A 5 -13.63 10.90 -8.60
C GLU A 5 -14.48 10.04 -9.55
N ASP A 6 -15.75 9.86 -9.21
CA ASP A 6 -16.74 9.14 -10.01
C ASP A 6 -17.99 10.02 -10.17
N GLY A 7 -18.04 10.79 -11.25
CA GLY A 7 -19.11 11.76 -11.49
C GLY A 7 -18.94 13.06 -10.68
N GLU A 8 -20.04 13.54 -10.07
CA GLU A 8 -20.08 14.85 -9.41
C GLU A 8 -19.58 14.83 -7.95
N GLU A 9 -19.66 13.70 -7.25
CA GLU A 9 -19.22 13.56 -5.86
C GLU A 9 -18.13 12.49 -5.71
N PRO A 10 -17.00 12.78 -5.04
CA PRO A 10 -15.97 11.78 -4.78
C PRO A 10 -16.48 10.64 -3.89
N VAL A 11 -16.23 9.40 -4.31
CA VAL A 11 -16.59 8.20 -3.56
C VAL A 11 -15.42 7.77 -2.70
N LYS A 12 -15.63 7.62 -1.39
CA LYS A 12 -14.61 7.12 -0.45
C LYS A 12 -14.49 5.60 -0.58
N ILE A 13 -13.30 5.10 -0.88
CA ILE A 13 -13.05 3.67 -1.10
C ILE A 13 -12.18 3.01 0.00
N LEU A 14 -11.44 3.82 0.77
CA LEU A 14 -10.59 3.29 1.84
C LEU A 14 -10.45 4.30 2.98
N THR A 15 -10.60 3.82 4.22
CA THR A 15 -10.34 4.58 5.44
C THR A 15 -9.27 3.86 6.25
N ASP A 16 -8.05 4.39 6.23
CA ASP A 16 -6.92 3.95 7.06
C ASP A 16 -5.90 5.11 7.19
N ASN A 17 -4.82 4.91 7.96
CA ASN A 17 -3.70 5.83 8.10
C ASN A 17 -2.77 5.75 6.88
N ILE A 18 -3.24 6.35 5.79
CA ILE A 18 -2.58 6.32 4.49
C ILE A 18 -1.25 7.07 4.58
N GLU A 19 -0.19 6.39 4.15
CA GLU A 19 1.13 6.97 3.98
C GLU A 19 1.27 7.51 2.55
N ASP A 20 0.99 6.68 1.54
CA ASP A 20 1.06 7.10 0.13
C ASP A 20 0.24 6.21 -0.83
N ILE A 21 0.07 6.67 -2.08
CA ILE A 21 -0.66 6.01 -3.17
C ILE A 21 0.21 5.97 -4.44
N TYR A 22 0.33 4.79 -5.04
CA TYR A 22 1.17 4.55 -6.21
C TYR A 22 0.40 3.93 -7.37
N LYS A 23 0.86 4.24 -8.59
CA LYS A 23 0.53 3.43 -9.78
C LYS A 23 1.69 2.48 -10.07
N LEU A 24 1.52 1.20 -9.73
CA LEU A 24 2.52 0.15 -9.93
C LEU A 24 2.13 -0.69 -11.15
N GLY A 25 2.68 -0.33 -12.31
CA GLY A 25 2.22 -0.87 -13.59
C GLY A 25 0.75 -0.51 -13.85
N ASN A 26 -0.11 -1.54 -13.96
CA ASN A 26 -1.56 -1.37 -14.14
C ASN A 26 -2.35 -1.38 -12.84
N ARG A 27 -1.69 -1.48 -11.69
CA ARG A 27 -2.32 -1.54 -10.37
C ARG A 27 -2.25 -0.18 -9.68
N TYR A 28 -3.27 0.13 -8.89
CA TYR A 28 -3.23 1.24 -7.94
C TYR A 28 -3.03 0.67 -6.55
N ILE A 29 -1.95 1.09 -5.90
CA ILE A 29 -1.48 0.55 -4.63
C ILE A 29 -1.57 1.62 -3.57
N VAL A 30 -2.09 1.29 -2.41
CA VAL A 30 -2.17 2.21 -1.27
C VAL A 30 -1.39 1.61 -0.11
N VAL A 31 -0.41 2.36 0.40
CA VAL A 31 0.36 1.98 1.58
C VAL A 31 -0.24 2.68 2.78
N ALA A 32 -0.54 1.92 3.83
CA ALA A 32 -1.09 2.44 5.06
C ALA A 32 -0.49 1.75 6.28
N GLY A 33 -0.56 2.42 7.43
CA GLY A 33 -0.18 1.81 8.68
C GLY A 33 0.01 2.82 9.79
N LEU A 34 0.10 2.32 11.02
CA LEU A 34 0.18 3.13 12.23
C LEU A 34 1.23 2.54 13.16
N ALA A 35 2.14 3.41 13.59
CA ALA A 35 3.03 3.16 14.73
C ALA A 35 2.65 4.10 15.86
N HIS A 36 2.00 3.57 16.90
CA HIS A 36 1.60 4.35 18.07
C HIS A 36 1.51 3.46 19.31
N LEU A 37 2.19 3.86 20.39
CA LEU A 37 2.31 3.08 21.63
C LEU A 37 2.79 1.65 21.37
N THR A 38 1.95 0.66 21.65
CA THR A 38 2.24 -0.77 21.47
C THR A 38 1.87 -1.28 20.07
N MET A 39 1.26 -0.45 19.21
CA MET A 39 0.88 -0.81 17.85
C MET A 39 2.00 -0.47 16.87
N ASN A 40 2.29 -1.42 16.00
CA ASN A 40 3.20 -1.25 14.88
C ASN A 40 2.71 -2.13 13.73
N SER A 41 1.79 -1.61 12.93
CA SER A 41 1.13 -2.36 11.86
C SER A 41 1.19 -1.60 10.56
N GLY A 42 1.47 -2.30 9.47
CA GLY A 42 1.39 -1.76 8.12
C GLY A 42 0.72 -2.75 7.18
N VAL A 43 0.10 -2.21 6.15
CA VAL A 43 -0.64 -2.95 5.14
C VAL A 43 -0.47 -2.25 3.80
N ILE A 44 -0.54 -3.04 2.74
CA ILE A 44 -0.65 -2.57 1.38
C ILE A 44 -2.01 -3.03 0.85
N TYR A 45 -2.80 -2.08 0.36
CA TYR A 45 -4.05 -2.34 -0.34
C TYR A 45 -3.84 -2.22 -1.86
N GLU A 46 -4.61 -2.99 -2.61
CA GLU A 46 -4.79 -2.78 -4.04
C GLU A 46 -6.17 -2.19 -4.29
N VAL A 47 -6.24 -1.13 -5.10
CA VAL A 47 -7.48 -0.53 -5.57
C VAL A 47 -7.83 -1.16 -6.90
N ILE A 48 -9.00 -1.81 -6.95
CA ILE A 48 -9.45 -2.63 -8.07
C ILE A 48 -10.80 -2.14 -8.62
N PRO A 49 -11.02 -2.19 -9.94
CA PRO A 49 -12.35 -1.95 -10.49
C PRO A 49 -13.26 -3.14 -10.17
N THR A 50 -14.52 -2.87 -9.85
CA THR A 50 -15.56 -3.87 -9.63
C THR A 50 -16.30 -4.16 -10.94
N SER A 51 -17.05 -5.27 -10.99
CA SER A 51 -17.77 -5.72 -12.19
C SER A 51 -18.86 -4.77 -12.68
N ASN A 52 -19.35 -3.88 -11.81
CA ASN A 52 -20.34 -2.85 -12.12
C ASN A 52 -19.72 -1.50 -12.53
N GLY A 53 -18.39 -1.42 -12.69
CA GLY A 53 -17.69 -0.20 -13.10
C GLY A 53 -17.34 0.75 -11.96
N SER A 54 -17.72 0.43 -10.72
CA SER A 54 -17.24 1.13 -9.52
C SER A 54 -15.81 0.68 -9.16
N TRP A 55 -15.29 1.19 -8.04
CA TRP A 55 -13.97 0.83 -7.53
C TRP A 55 -14.06 0.41 -6.07
N ASP A 56 -13.17 -0.49 -5.67
CA ASP A 56 -13.04 -0.98 -4.30
C ASP A 56 -11.56 -1.11 -3.92
N SER A 57 -11.28 -1.34 -2.63
CA SER A 57 -9.95 -1.65 -2.13
C SER A 57 -9.91 -3.02 -1.46
N GLN A 58 -8.86 -3.78 -1.74
CA GLN A 58 -8.63 -5.09 -1.12
C GLN A 58 -7.27 -5.14 -0.45
N LEU A 59 -7.16 -5.88 0.66
CA LEU A 59 -5.88 -6.15 1.29
C LEU A 59 -5.00 -6.94 0.33
N TRP A 60 -3.84 -6.40 -0.03
CA TRP A 60 -2.87 -7.07 -0.90
C TRP A 60 -1.74 -7.74 -0.12
N ARG A 61 -1.15 -7.03 0.85
CA ARG A 61 -0.07 -7.54 1.70
C ARG A 61 -0.14 -6.95 3.11
N THR A 62 0.31 -7.73 4.08
CA THR A 62 0.64 -7.23 5.42
C THR A 62 2.12 -6.93 5.49
N LEU A 63 2.48 -5.84 6.18
CA LEU A 63 3.85 -5.43 6.41
C LEU A 63 4.30 -5.89 7.81
N PRO A 64 5.61 -6.16 8.00
CA PRO A 64 6.15 -6.53 9.31
C PRO A 64 6.09 -5.42 10.36
N GLY A 65 5.79 -4.19 9.94
CA GLY A 65 5.56 -3.03 10.79
C GLY A 65 4.91 -1.89 9.99
N ALA A 66 4.62 -0.78 10.65
CA ALA A 66 4.09 0.42 9.99
C ALA A 66 5.10 0.95 8.96
N PRO A 67 4.64 1.46 7.81
CA PRO A 67 5.53 2.07 6.83
C PRO A 67 6.20 3.30 7.46
N ARG A 68 7.53 3.35 7.36
CA ARG A 68 8.35 4.50 7.70
C ARG A 68 8.55 5.41 6.50
N SER A 69 8.70 4.79 5.32
CA SER A 69 8.85 5.48 4.05
C SER A 69 8.67 4.52 2.88
N THR A 70 8.17 5.05 1.78
CA THR A 70 7.95 4.30 0.55
C THR A 70 8.44 5.04 -0.69
N TRP A 71 8.83 4.27 -1.72
CA TRP A 71 9.28 4.82 -2.99
C TRP A 71 8.99 3.86 -4.15
N LEU A 72 8.40 4.39 -5.22
CA LEU A 72 8.38 3.72 -6.52
C LEU A 72 9.70 4.00 -7.24
N VAL A 73 10.51 2.96 -7.47
CA VAL A 73 11.80 3.10 -8.16
C VAL A 73 11.63 2.95 -9.68
N GLU A 74 12.60 3.46 -10.44
CA GLU A 74 12.56 3.49 -11.92
C GLU A 74 12.40 2.10 -12.56
N THR A 75 12.81 1.04 -11.86
CA THR A 75 12.66 -0.36 -12.29
C THR A 75 11.22 -0.87 -12.20
N GLY A 76 10.26 -0.06 -11.72
CA GLY A 76 8.87 -0.45 -11.57
C GLY A 76 8.59 -1.30 -10.34
N GLU A 77 9.42 -1.13 -9.30
CA GLU A 77 9.28 -1.80 -8.01
C GLU A 77 8.88 -0.78 -6.94
N LEU A 78 8.05 -1.21 -5.99
CA LEU A 78 7.74 -0.45 -4.79
C LEU A 78 8.67 -0.89 -3.65
N LEU A 79 9.47 0.04 -3.15
CA LEU A 79 10.30 -0.11 -1.96
C LEU A 79 9.50 0.34 -0.73
N VAL A 80 9.40 -0.52 0.28
CA VAL A 80 8.72 -0.18 1.54
C VAL A 80 9.65 -0.45 2.72
N ASN A 81 9.99 0.61 3.46
CA ASN A 81 10.70 0.51 4.72
C ASN A 81 9.71 0.56 5.87
N THR A 82 9.85 -0.32 6.86
CA THR A 82 8.94 -0.40 8.00
C THR A 82 9.65 -0.12 9.33
N ILE A 83 8.91 0.29 10.34
CA ILE A 83 9.44 0.45 11.70
C ILE A 83 9.58 -0.92 12.37
N GLY A 84 10.73 -1.22 12.98
CA GLY A 84 10.84 -2.14 14.12
C GLY A 84 10.45 -3.62 13.88
N GLY A 85 10.75 -4.18 12.71
CA GLY A 85 10.58 -5.61 12.44
C GLY A 85 11.56 -6.47 13.26
N GLY A 86 11.21 -6.79 14.51
CA GLY A 86 12.03 -7.59 15.43
C GLY A 86 12.29 -9.02 14.96
N LYS A 87 13.35 -9.19 14.15
CA LYS A 87 14.28 -10.33 13.96
C LYS A 87 14.94 -10.32 12.56
N TYR A 88 14.56 -9.39 11.69
CA TYR A 88 15.25 -9.17 10.41
C TYR A 88 15.57 -7.68 10.31
N PRO A 89 16.83 -7.29 10.11
CA PRO A 89 17.22 -5.87 10.10
C PRO A 89 16.51 -5.16 8.97
N ASP A 90 15.58 -4.25 9.26
CA ASP A 90 14.97 -3.25 8.36
C ASP A 90 15.14 -3.56 6.86
N LEU A 91 14.71 -4.74 6.41
CA LEU A 91 14.91 -5.13 5.02
C LEU A 91 13.79 -4.46 4.25
N PRO A 92 14.10 -3.56 3.31
CA PRO A 92 13.08 -3.04 2.44
C PRO A 92 12.38 -4.22 1.74
N GLY A 93 11.06 -4.26 1.82
CA GLY A 93 10.28 -5.10 0.92
C GLY A 93 10.35 -4.47 -0.48
N ARG A 94 10.76 -5.26 -1.48
CA ARG A 94 10.64 -4.90 -2.89
C ARG A 94 9.47 -5.63 -3.50
N PHE A 95 8.53 -4.90 -4.08
CA PHE A 95 7.36 -5.49 -4.74
C PHE A 95 7.32 -5.06 -6.20
N ASP A 96 7.36 -6.03 -7.12
CA ASP A 96 7.07 -5.76 -8.53
C ASP A 96 5.55 -5.65 -8.77
N ALA A 97 5.14 -5.37 -10.01
CA ALA A 97 3.73 -5.33 -10.40
C ALA A 97 2.98 -6.67 -10.22
N ASN A 98 3.69 -7.77 -9.96
CA ASN A 98 3.10 -9.08 -9.66
C ASN A 98 3.05 -9.36 -8.14
N GLY A 99 3.62 -8.46 -7.32
CA GLY A 99 3.75 -8.63 -5.89
C GLY A 99 4.76 -9.70 -5.49
N LYS A 100 5.70 -10.06 -6.38
CA LYS A 100 6.83 -10.94 -6.09
C LYS A 100 8.01 -10.08 -5.60
N MET A 101 8.73 -10.58 -4.60
CA MET A 101 10.06 -10.06 -4.29
C MET A 101 11.05 -10.62 -5.33
N PRO A 102 11.87 -9.79 -6.00
CA PRO A 102 12.93 -10.30 -6.87
C PRO A 102 13.86 -11.23 -6.07
N GLU A 103 14.34 -12.29 -6.71
CA GLU A 103 15.31 -13.24 -6.14
C GLU A 103 16.69 -12.60 -5.95
#